data_AF-A0A8T4BJU5-F1
#
_entry.id   AF-A0A8T4BJU5-F1
#
_cell.length_a   1.000
_cell.length_b   1.000
_cell.length_c   1.000
_cell.angle_alpha   90.00
_cell.angle_beta   90.00
_cell.angle_gamma   90.00
#
_symmetry.space_group_name_H-M   'P 1'
#
loop_
_entity.id
_entity.type
_entity.pdbx_description
1 polymer ?
#
loop_
_entity_poly.entity_id
_entity_poly.type
_entity_poly.pdbx_seq_one_letter_code
_entity_poly.pdbx_strand_id
1 'polypeptide(L)'
;MKFTPRMRLNGKKTSEIQIIQEISDMIHATGSRPYPIPITEVAKMLGVSRTTIYSYIKRMNGMSKSNTGRFILPKVPSEKKFRQFNRDHPITSEPLVAEWIDDLITRKGGEPLKNWKVRLRSLESVCNTCHIHPSDLLVSQRNTEKIMRSFAQLCSQKKDTRDPRGSRPNGIKWVVYTRVQAIRDFCGFYNITWRKGVGGIMSQKILSHGLYADIRLTNTELEQADLFIKEQWGIDSDIYRWFWIGIETCARFGALYTMTNDYTTHNSNGKIIYIMNVIESKTSQIRGGRWRKYITKKETQQSIDLLRG
;
A
#
# COMPACT_ATOMS: atom_id res chain seq x y z
N MET A 1 -39.56 -34.11 -13.12
CA MET A 1 -40.45 -33.08 -12.51
C MET A 1 -40.20 -31.75 -13.20
N LYS A 2 -41.22 -31.13 -13.83
CA LYS A 2 -41.11 -29.77 -14.38
C LYS A 2 -41.00 -28.79 -13.20
N PHE A 3 -39.92 -28.00 -13.15
CA PHE A 3 -39.73 -26.98 -12.13
C PHE A 3 -40.75 -25.86 -12.37
N THR A 4 -41.63 -25.62 -11.39
CA THR A 4 -42.60 -24.51 -11.45
C THR A 4 -41.98 -23.30 -10.77
N PRO A 5 -41.71 -22.18 -11.48
CA PRO A 5 -41.16 -20.99 -10.84
C PRO A 5 -42.13 -20.45 -9.79
N ARG A 6 -41.70 -20.41 -8.52
CA ARG A 6 -42.48 -19.90 -7.38
C ARG A 6 -42.34 -18.39 -7.18
N MET A 7 -41.44 -17.74 -7.92
CA MET A 7 -41.15 -16.31 -7.76
C MET A 7 -42.07 -15.47 -8.65
N ARG A 8 -42.58 -14.37 -8.11
CA ARG A 8 -43.34 -13.38 -8.87
C ARG A 8 -42.49 -12.13 -9.02
N LEU A 9 -42.30 -11.67 -10.26
CA LEU A 9 -41.73 -10.36 -10.55
C LEU A 9 -42.88 -9.33 -10.61
N ASN A 10 -42.76 -8.23 -9.86
CA ASN A 10 -43.77 -7.16 -9.81
C ASN A 10 -45.20 -7.66 -9.56
N GLY A 11 -45.36 -8.68 -8.71
CA GLY A 11 -46.66 -9.27 -8.35
C GLY A 11 -47.28 -10.23 -9.37
N LYS A 12 -46.67 -10.41 -10.56
CA LYS A 12 -47.17 -11.29 -11.63
C LYS A 12 -46.44 -12.63 -11.64
N LYS A 13 -47.13 -13.72 -11.98
CA LYS A 13 -46.48 -15.02 -12.26
C LYS A 13 -45.57 -14.84 -13.47
N THR A 14 -44.30 -15.22 -13.33
CA THR A 14 -43.26 -14.96 -14.33
C THR A 14 -42.55 -16.27 -14.67
N SER A 15 -42.15 -16.43 -15.93
CA SER A 15 -41.44 -17.64 -16.37
C SER A 15 -40.03 -17.72 -15.79
N GLU A 16 -39.46 -18.92 -15.73
CA GLU A 16 -38.09 -19.13 -15.25
C GLU A 16 -37.06 -18.34 -16.07
N ILE A 17 -37.24 -18.26 -17.39
CA ILE A 17 -36.35 -17.49 -18.28
C ILE A 17 -36.40 -15.99 -17.93
N GLN A 18 -37.59 -15.45 -17.69
CA GLN A 18 -37.74 -14.03 -17.29
C GLN A 18 -37.15 -13.74 -15.91
N ILE A 19 -37.26 -14.69 -14.99
CA ILE A 19 -36.64 -14.62 -13.66
C ILE A 19 -35.12 -14.62 -13.78
N ILE A 20 -34.57 -15.53 -14.58
CA ILE A 20 -33.14 -15.63 -14.83
C ILE A 20 -32.64 -14.36 -15.51
N GLN A 21 -33.37 -13.82 -16.49
CA GLN A 21 -33.03 -12.59 -17.17
C GLN A 21 -33.07 -11.38 -16.22
N GLU A 22 -34.09 -11.23 -15.38
CA GLU A 22 -34.15 -10.13 -14.40
C GLU A 22 -33.01 -10.24 -13.36
N ILE A 23 -32.69 -11.45 -12.88
CA ILE A 23 -31.55 -11.68 -11.99
C ILE A 23 -30.24 -11.35 -12.70
N SER A 24 -30.10 -11.74 -13.97
CA SER A 24 -28.97 -11.37 -14.84
C SER A 24 -28.86 -9.85 -14.95
N ASP A 25 -29.96 -9.18 -15.26
CA ASP A 25 -30.06 -7.74 -15.41
C ASP A 25 -29.72 -6.99 -14.12
N MET A 26 -30.16 -7.49 -12.96
CA MET A 26 -29.76 -6.94 -11.66
C MET A 26 -28.29 -7.17 -11.33
N ILE A 27 -27.73 -8.34 -11.62
CA ILE A 27 -26.34 -8.69 -11.28
C ILE A 27 -25.35 -8.06 -12.26
N HIS A 28 -25.75 -7.83 -13.51
CA HIS A 28 -24.90 -7.30 -14.58
C HIS A 28 -25.19 -5.85 -14.94
N ALA A 29 -26.22 -5.24 -14.33
CA ALA A 29 -26.72 -3.92 -14.71
C ALA A 29 -27.10 -3.82 -16.18
N THR A 30 -27.63 -4.91 -16.74
CA THR A 30 -28.19 -4.93 -18.09
C THR A 30 -29.66 -4.50 -18.03
N GLY A 31 -30.20 -3.93 -19.11
CA GLY A 31 -31.55 -3.34 -19.13
C GLY A 31 -31.61 -1.90 -18.57
N SER A 32 -32.67 -1.59 -17.80
CA SER A 32 -33.00 -0.23 -17.33
C SER A 32 -32.29 0.19 -16.02
N ARG A 33 -31.40 -0.64 -15.47
CA ARG A 33 -30.77 -0.39 -14.16
C ARG A 33 -29.38 0.25 -14.27
N PRO A 34 -29.05 1.22 -13.39
CA PRO A 34 -27.79 1.96 -13.49
C PRO A 34 -26.56 1.24 -12.91
N TYR A 35 -26.69 0.20 -12.06
CA TYR A 35 -25.53 -0.46 -11.43
C TYR A 35 -25.75 -1.95 -11.10
N PRO A 36 -24.67 -2.76 -11.05
CA PRO A 36 -24.71 -4.16 -10.63
C PRO A 36 -25.06 -4.27 -9.15
N ILE A 37 -25.97 -5.17 -8.81
CA ILE A 37 -26.46 -5.35 -7.44
C ILE A 37 -25.84 -6.62 -6.85
N PRO A 38 -25.22 -6.55 -5.65
CA PRO A 38 -24.71 -7.73 -4.96
C PRO A 38 -25.82 -8.77 -4.74
N ILE A 39 -25.51 -10.06 -4.82
CA ILE A 39 -26.48 -11.16 -4.67
C ILE A 39 -27.32 -11.04 -3.38
N THR A 40 -26.72 -10.55 -2.29
CA THR A 40 -27.42 -10.31 -1.02
C THR A 40 -28.50 -9.23 -1.15
N GLU A 41 -28.25 -8.17 -1.91
CA GLU A 41 -29.22 -7.12 -2.17
C GLU A 41 -30.27 -7.56 -3.20
N VAL A 42 -29.88 -8.31 -4.23
CA VAL A 42 -30.82 -8.93 -5.18
C VAL A 42 -31.83 -9.82 -4.45
N ALA A 43 -31.37 -10.65 -3.52
CA ALA A 43 -32.21 -11.50 -2.70
C ALA A 43 -33.22 -10.69 -1.86
N LYS A 44 -32.77 -9.57 -1.26
CA LYS A 44 -33.64 -8.65 -0.51
C LYS A 44 -34.67 -7.97 -1.41
N MET A 45 -34.25 -7.46 -2.57
CA MET A 45 -35.13 -6.77 -3.52
C MET A 45 -36.21 -7.69 -4.09
N LEU A 46 -35.87 -8.95 -4.36
CA LEU A 46 -36.80 -9.96 -4.85
C LEU A 46 -37.59 -10.67 -3.74
N GLY A 47 -37.32 -10.37 -2.46
CA GLY A 47 -38.00 -11.00 -1.32
C GLY A 47 -37.77 -12.50 -1.22
N VAL A 48 -36.61 -13.00 -1.66
CA VAL A 48 -36.29 -14.44 -1.66
C VAL A 48 -34.98 -14.74 -0.95
N SER A 49 -34.77 -16.01 -0.59
CA SER A 49 -33.51 -16.42 0.01
C SER A 49 -32.34 -16.30 -0.97
N ARG A 50 -31.13 -16.02 -0.45
CA ARG A 50 -29.89 -16.03 -1.24
C ARG A 50 -29.67 -17.37 -1.96
N THR A 51 -30.07 -18.48 -1.33
CA THR A 51 -29.98 -19.83 -1.91
C THR A 51 -30.83 -19.98 -3.17
N THR A 52 -32.01 -19.35 -3.19
CA THR A 52 -32.88 -19.30 -4.38
C THR A 52 -32.26 -18.47 -5.50
N ILE A 53 -31.60 -17.35 -5.19
CA ILE A 53 -30.88 -16.58 -6.22
C ILE A 53 -29.72 -17.41 -6.79
N TYR A 54 -28.95 -18.09 -5.94
CA TYR A 54 -27.85 -18.95 -6.40
C TYR A 54 -28.31 -20.14 -7.24
N SER A 55 -29.51 -20.69 -7.03
CA SER A 55 -30.04 -21.78 -7.86
C SER A 55 -30.40 -21.30 -9.27
N TYR A 56 -30.96 -20.10 -9.42
CA TYR A 56 -31.22 -19.48 -10.73
C TYR A 56 -29.91 -19.10 -11.44
N ILE A 57 -28.95 -18.53 -10.72
CA ILE A 57 -27.63 -18.20 -11.26
C ILE A 57 -26.92 -19.45 -11.81
N LYS A 58 -26.99 -20.58 -11.10
CA LYS A 58 -26.39 -21.85 -11.57
C LYS A 58 -26.99 -22.36 -12.89
N ARG A 59 -28.19 -21.90 -13.26
CA ARG A 59 -28.89 -22.27 -14.50
C ARG A 59 -28.66 -21.27 -15.63
N MET A 60 -27.90 -20.20 -15.39
CA MET A 60 -27.48 -19.24 -16.43
C MET A 60 -26.36 -19.85 -17.28
N ASN A 61 -26.61 -20.01 -18.58
CA ASN A 61 -25.57 -20.42 -19.52
C ASN A 61 -24.53 -19.28 -19.68
N GLY A 62 -23.24 -19.58 -19.50
CA GLY A 62 -22.13 -18.64 -19.79
C GLY A 62 -21.43 -18.01 -18.57
N MET A 63 -21.80 -18.33 -17.32
CA MET A 63 -21.09 -17.78 -16.15
C MET A 63 -19.87 -18.61 -15.71
N SER A 64 -18.69 -18.00 -15.78
CA SER A 64 -17.44 -18.57 -15.25
C SER A 64 -17.39 -18.47 -13.71
N LYS A 65 -17.22 -19.61 -13.02
CA LYS A 65 -16.87 -19.66 -11.60
C LYS A 65 -15.37 -19.53 -11.42
N SER A 66 -14.93 -18.81 -10.41
CA SER A 66 -13.55 -18.87 -9.93
C SER A 66 -13.29 -20.21 -9.21
N ASN A 67 -12.02 -20.59 -9.06
CA ASN A 67 -11.58 -21.80 -8.36
C ASN A 67 -12.02 -21.87 -6.88
N THR A 68 -12.52 -20.76 -6.33
CA THR A 68 -13.07 -20.68 -4.95
C THR A 68 -14.59 -20.85 -4.90
N GLY A 69 -15.24 -21.20 -6.01
CA GLY A 69 -16.69 -21.33 -6.12
C GLY A 69 -17.46 -20.00 -6.20
N ARG A 70 -16.75 -18.85 -6.14
CA ARG A 70 -17.35 -17.51 -6.32
C ARG A 70 -17.53 -17.20 -7.80
N PHE A 71 -18.67 -16.64 -8.16
CA PHE A 71 -18.96 -16.20 -9.53
C PHE A 71 -18.13 -14.95 -9.88
N ILE A 72 -17.57 -14.95 -11.09
CA ILE A 72 -16.79 -13.82 -11.60
C ILE A 72 -17.78 -12.79 -12.14
N LEU A 73 -17.97 -11.68 -11.42
CA LEU A 73 -18.77 -10.55 -11.90
C LEU A 73 -18.05 -9.84 -13.06
N PRO A 74 -18.77 -9.34 -14.07
CA PRO A 74 -18.16 -8.55 -15.13
C PRO A 74 -17.48 -7.32 -14.53
N LYS A 75 -16.29 -7.02 -15.04
CA LYS A 75 -15.58 -5.80 -14.67
C LYS A 75 -16.44 -4.62 -15.13
N VAL A 76 -16.91 -3.78 -14.19
CA VAL A 76 -17.54 -2.49 -14.54
C VAL A 76 -16.57 -1.74 -15.48
N PRO A 77 -17.05 -1.21 -16.63
CA PRO A 77 -16.21 -0.47 -17.57
C PRO A 77 -15.38 0.60 -16.83
N SER A 78 -14.10 0.73 -17.19
CA SER A 78 -13.15 1.66 -16.56
C SER A 78 -13.69 3.09 -16.51
N GLU A 79 -14.32 3.52 -17.60
CA GLU A 79 -14.91 4.85 -17.74
C GLU A 79 -16.07 5.09 -16.76
N LYS A 80 -16.94 4.09 -16.55
CA LYS A 80 -18.04 4.18 -15.58
C LYS A 80 -17.53 4.20 -14.14
N LYS A 81 -16.44 3.47 -13.84
CA LYS A 81 -15.75 3.55 -12.54
C LYS A 81 -15.14 4.92 -12.29
N PHE A 82 -14.64 5.58 -13.34
CA PHE A 82 -14.06 6.92 -13.25
C PHE A 82 -15.14 7.98 -13.03
N ARG A 83 -16.25 7.95 -13.79
CA ARG A 83 -17.37 8.89 -13.60
C ARG A 83 -18.02 8.77 -12.22
N GLN A 84 -18.22 7.55 -11.71
CA GLN A 84 -18.74 7.34 -10.36
C GLN A 84 -17.76 7.86 -9.30
N PHE A 85 -16.46 7.64 -9.51
CA PHE A 85 -15.43 8.17 -8.64
C PHE A 85 -15.41 9.71 -8.63
N ASN A 86 -15.52 10.37 -9.78
CA ASN A 86 -15.57 11.84 -9.85
C ASN A 86 -16.80 12.43 -9.17
N ARG A 87 -17.97 11.78 -9.30
CA ARG A 87 -19.18 12.18 -8.57
C ARG A 87 -18.97 12.17 -7.05
N ASP A 88 -18.25 11.17 -6.56
CA ASP A 88 -17.98 11.04 -5.14
C ASP A 88 -16.81 11.95 -4.69
N HIS A 89 -16.02 12.51 -5.61
CA HIS A 89 -14.86 13.36 -5.33
C HIS A 89 -14.99 14.70 -6.07
N PRO A 90 -15.76 15.68 -5.55
CA PRO A 90 -15.98 16.97 -6.23
C PRO A 90 -14.70 17.71 -6.61
N ILE A 91 -13.64 17.53 -5.82
CA ILE A 91 -12.29 18.06 -6.07
C ILE A 91 -11.72 17.65 -7.44
N THR A 92 -12.23 16.58 -8.06
CA THR A 92 -11.85 16.16 -9.42
C THR A 92 -12.26 17.15 -10.52
N SER A 93 -13.19 18.05 -10.22
CA SER A 93 -13.64 19.09 -11.15
C SER A 93 -12.71 20.30 -11.17
N GLU A 94 -11.83 20.44 -10.19
CA GLU A 94 -10.82 21.50 -10.14
C GLU A 94 -9.77 21.26 -11.25
N PRO A 95 -9.51 22.24 -12.14
CA PRO A 95 -8.62 22.05 -13.30
C PRO A 95 -7.23 21.52 -12.92
N LEU A 96 -6.64 22.08 -11.86
CA LEU A 96 -5.31 21.68 -11.37
C LEU A 96 -5.30 20.22 -10.86
N VAL A 97 -6.43 19.74 -10.36
CA VAL A 97 -6.53 18.38 -9.83
C VAL A 97 -6.81 17.40 -10.96
N ALA A 98 -7.63 17.79 -11.94
CA ALA A 98 -7.88 16.99 -13.14
C ALA A 98 -6.60 16.71 -13.92
N GLU A 99 -5.80 17.74 -14.19
CA GLU A 99 -4.51 17.60 -14.90
C GLU A 99 -3.55 16.69 -14.14
N TRP A 100 -3.46 16.84 -12.81
CA TRP A 100 -2.67 15.95 -11.97
C TRP A 100 -3.19 14.50 -11.99
N ILE A 101 -4.51 14.28 -12.01
CA ILE A 101 -5.09 12.94 -12.11
C ILE A 101 -4.72 12.28 -13.43
N ASP A 102 -4.77 13.00 -14.54
CA ASP A 102 -4.41 12.48 -15.86
C ASP A 102 -2.96 11.99 -15.88
N ASP A 103 -2.05 12.76 -15.28
CA ASP A 103 -0.67 12.32 -15.06
C ASP A 103 -0.61 11.09 -14.13
N LEU A 104 -1.31 11.06 -12.99
CA LEU A 104 -1.31 9.89 -12.09
C LEU A 104 -1.81 8.61 -12.78
N ILE A 105 -2.69 8.74 -13.77
CA ILE A 105 -3.28 7.63 -14.54
C ILE A 105 -2.35 7.18 -15.69
N THR A 106 -1.37 7.98 -16.09
CA THR A 106 -0.49 7.70 -17.23
C THR A 106 1.01 7.61 -16.87
N ARG A 107 1.41 7.93 -15.63
CA ARG A 107 2.82 8.10 -15.22
C ARG A 107 3.71 6.87 -15.39
N LYS A 108 3.19 5.63 -15.31
CA LYS A 108 4.02 4.40 -15.38
C LYS A 108 4.08 3.84 -16.81
N GLY A 109 4.65 4.61 -17.73
CA GLY A 109 4.72 4.19 -19.13
C GLY A 109 3.35 4.07 -19.78
N GLY A 110 2.43 4.98 -19.44
CA GLY A 110 1.04 4.95 -19.88
C GLY A 110 0.08 4.28 -18.89
N GLU A 111 0.59 3.63 -17.84
CA GLU A 111 -0.25 2.93 -16.86
C GLU A 111 -0.50 3.73 -15.57
N PRO A 112 -1.64 3.49 -14.89
CA PRO A 112 -1.96 4.18 -13.65
C PRO A 112 -1.07 3.80 -12.48
N LEU A 113 -0.76 4.79 -11.64
CA LEU A 113 -0.17 4.52 -10.33
C LEU A 113 -1.14 3.70 -9.45
N LYS A 114 -0.72 2.53 -8.98
CA LYS A 114 -1.53 1.62 -8.13
C LYS A 114 -2.28 2.31 -6.99
N ASN A 115 -1.72 3.39 -6.42
CA ASN A 115 -2.30 4.14 -5.31
C ASN A 115 -2.85 5.53 -5.67
N TRP A 116 -3.11 5.83 -6.96
CA TRP A 116 -3.59 7.14 -7.41
C TRP A 116 -4.87 7.60 -6.68
N LYS A 117 -5.84 6.70 -6.50
CA LYS A 117 -7.09 6.99 -5.76
C LYS A 117 -6.85 7.37 -4.31
N VAL A 118 -5.82 6.81 -3.69
CA VAL A 118 -5.45 7.11 -2.29
C VAL A 118 -4.77 8.47 -2.23
N ARG A 119 -3.97 8.83 -3.23
CA ARG A 119 -3.35 10.15 -3.35
C ARG A 119 -4.39 11.25 -3.55
N LEU A 120 -5.37 11.05 -4.43
CA LEU A 120 -6.45 12.02 -4.60
C LEU A 120 -7.25 12.22 -3.30
N ARG A 121 -7.69 11.13 -2.67
CA ARG A 121 -8.39 11.19 -1.37
C ARG A 121 -7.59 11.87 -0.28
N SER A 122 -6.26 11.79 -0.40
CA SER A 122 -5.36 12.46 0.53
C SER A 122 -5.33 13.96 0.31
N LEU A 123 -5.26 14.42 -0.94
CA LEU A 123 -5.37 15.82 -1.31
C LEU A 123 -6.72 16.39 -0.83
N GLU A 124 -7.81 15.71 -1.20
CA GLU A 124 -9.18 16.09 -0.80
C GLU A 124 -9.33 16.25 0.71
N SER A 125 -8.83 15.27 1.47
CA SER A 125 -8.89 15.28 2.93
C SER A 125 -8.15 16.49 3.52
N VAL A 126 -7.01 16.89 2.96
CA VAL A 126 -6.26 18.07 3.42
C VAL A 126 -7.03 19.35 3.08
N CYS A 127 -7.49 19.49 1.82
CA CYS A 127 -8.25 20.65 1.36
C CYS A 127 -9.52 20.85 2.19
N ASN A 128 -10.31 19.79 2.39
CA ASN A 128 -11.54 19.85 3.16
C ASN A 128 -11.29 20.13 4.64
N THR A 129 -10.27 19.52 5.24
CA THR A 129 -9.95 19.71 6.66
C THR A 129 -9.44 21.13 6.94
N CYS A 130 -8.64 21.69 6.04
CA CYS A 130 -8.07 23.03 6.22
C CYS A 130 -8.94 24.13 5.61
N HIS A 131 -10.04 23.78 4.94
CA HIS A 131 -10.89 24.70 4.19
C HIS A 131 -10.10 25.56 3.18
N ILE A 132 -9.27 24.91 2.37
CA ILE A 132 -8.44 25.53 1.34
C ILE A 132 -8.74 24.96 -0.05
N HIS A 133 -8.37 25.71 -1.09
CA HIS A 133 -8.36 25.24 -2.46
C HIS A 133 -7.03 24.55 -2.79
N PRO A 134 -7.00 23.64 -3.79
CA PRO A 134 -5.76 23.02 -4.25
C PRO A 134 -4.69 24.04 -4.67
N SER A 135 -5.10 25.17 -5.25
CA SER A 135 -4.22 26.28 -5.65
C SER A 135 -3.42 26.89 -4.48
N ASP A 136 -3.97 26.90 -3.26
CA ASP A 136 -3.31 27.45 -2.08
C ASP A 136 -2.03 26.67 -1.71
N LEU A 137 -1.99 25.39 -2.06
CA LEU A 137 -0.82 24.53 -1.88
C LEU A 137 0.32 24.89 -2.84
N LEU A 138 0.03 25.63 -3.92
CA LEU A 138 0.97 25.98 -4.98
C LEU A 138 1.56 27.39 -4.86
N VAL A 139 1.22 28.14 -3.80
CA VAL A 139 1.71 29.52 -3.62
C VAL A 139 3.22 29.55 -3.33
N SER A 140 3.68 28.74 -2.37
CA SER A 140 5.11 28.60 -2.05
C SER A 140 5.34 27.40 -1.13
N GLN A 141 6.56 26.86 -1.10
CA GLN A 141 6.94 25.79 -0.17
C GLN A 141 6.61 26.12 1.29
N ARG A 142 6.82 27.39 1.69
CA ARG A 142 6.55 27.87 3.06
C ARG A 142 5.06 27.91 3.34
N ASN A 143 4.23 28.28 2.37
CA ASN A 143 2.78 28.29 2.53
C ASN A 143 2.23 26.87 2.68
N THR A 144 2.65 25.96 1.79
CA THR A 144 2.27 24.55 1.85
C THR A 144 2.67 23.93 3.19
N GLU A 145 3.87 24.23 3.69
CA GLU A 145 4.31 23.73 5.00
C GLU A 145 3.42 24.26 6.15
N LYS A 146 3.05 25.55 6.14
CA LYS A 146 2.12 26.11 7.13
C LYS A 146 0.77 25.39 7.10
N ILE A 147 0.20 25.19 5.91
CA ILE A 147 -1.04 24.44 5.72
C ILE A 147 -0.91 23.03 6.33
N MET A 148 0.19 22.33 6.02
CA MET A 148 0.38 20.98 6.55
C MET A 148 0.56 20.95 8.07
N ARG A 149 1.19 21.97 8.66
CA ARG A 149 1.25 22.12 10.13
C ARG A 149 -0.14 22.30 10.73
N SER A 150 -0.98 23.16 10.14
CA SER A 150 -2.38 23.32 10.56
C SER A 150 -3.16 22.03 10.42
N PHE A 151 -3.00 21.30 9.31
CA PHE A 151 -3.62 19.99 9.10
C PHE A 151 -3.25 19.00 10.21
N ALA A 152 -1.96 18.85 10.52
CA ALA A 152 -1.52 17.95 11.58
C ALA A 152 -2.06 18.34 12.96
N GLN A 153 -2.17 19.63 13.25
CA GLN A 153 -2.80 20.13 14.47
C GLN A 153 -4.29 19.73 14.53
N LEU A 154 -5.04 19.91 13.44
CA LEU A 154 -6.45 19.51 13.37
C LEU A 154 -6.62 17.99 13.51
N CYS A 155 -5.76 17.19 12.90
CA CYS A 155 -5.73 15.74 13.10
C CYS A 155 -5.46 15.37 14.56
N SER A 156 -4.54 16.05 15.24
CA SER A 156 -4.24 15.80 16.66
C SER A 156 -5.46 16.07 17.56
N GLN A 157 -6.28 17.06 17.17
CA GLN A 157 -7.53 17.41 17.84
C GLN A 157 -8.72 16.52 17.40
N LYS A 158 -8.51 15.52 16.52
CA LYS A 158 -9.56 14.70 15.90
C LYS A 158 -10.64 15.51 15.17
N LYS A 159 -10.26 16.68 14.64
CA LYS A 159 -11.12 17.57 13.83
C LYS A 159 -10.88 17.40 12.34
N ASP A 160 -10.19 16.35 11.93
CA ASP A 160 -9.95 16.05 10.52
C ASP A 160 -11.23 15.60 9.82
N THR A 161 -11.47 16.12 8.62
CA THR A 161 -12.55 15.63 7.75
C THR A 161 -12.14 14.26 7.23
N ARG A 162 -12.64 13.22 7.90
CA ARG A 162 -12.38 11.84 7.54
C ARG A 162 -13.16 11.45 6.31
N ASP A 163 -12.47 10.82 5.37
CA ASP A 163 -13.12 10.11 4.28
C ASP A 163 -13.72 8.79 4.81
N PRO A 164 -15.06 8.63 4.82
CA PRO A 164 -15.70 7.41 5.29
C PRO A 164 -15.45 6.21 4.37
N ARG A 165 -14.91 6.42 3.17
CA ARG A 165 -14.66 5.39 2.14
C ARG A 165 -13.28 4.72 2.31
N GLY A 166 -12.47 5.17 3.27
CA GLY A 166 -11.14 4.63 3.56
C GLY A 166 -11.14 3.58 4.67
N SER A 167 -10.14 2.71 4.67
CA SER A 167 -9.81 1.88 5.83
C SER A 167 -9.37 2.77 7.00
N ARG A 168 -9.76 2.41 8.23
CA ARG A 168 -9.35 3.16 9.43
C ARG A 168 -7.82 3.22 9.51
N PRO A 169 -7.23 4.41 9.66
CA PRO A 169 -5.78 4.55 9.69
C PRO A 169 -5.18 4.06 11.01
N ASN A 170 -3.94 3.56 10.95
CA ASN A 170 -3.18 3.05 12.11
C ASN A 170 -2.53 4.18 12.94
N GLY A 171 -3.31 5.21 13.27
CA GLY A 171 -2.87 6.34 14.10
C GLY A 171 -2.48 7.61 13.33
N ILE A 172 -2.41 8.72 14.07
CA ILE A 172 -2.33 10.09 13.53
C ILE A 172 -1.04 10.33 12.72
N LYS A 173 0.10 9.81 13.18
CA LYS A 173 1.39 9.94 12.47
C LYS A 173 1.32 9.34 11.07
N TRP A 174 0.63 8.20 10.92
CA TRP A 174 0.46 7.54 9.62
C TRP A 174 -0.50 8.30 8.70
N VAL A 175 -1.58 8.87 9.27
CA VAL A 175 -2.48 9.79 8.54
C VAL A 175 -1.68 10.95 7.96
N VAL A 176 -0.98 11.71 8.80
CA VAL A 176 -0.21 12.88 8.36
C VAL A 176 0.83 12.48 7.31
N TYR A 177 1.55 11.37 7.52
CA TYR A 177 2.53 10.87 6.55
C TYR A 177 1.94 10.61 5.16
N THR A 178 0.83 9.87 5.08
CA THR A 178 0.20 9.55 3.79
C THR A 178 -0.34 10.80 3.09
N ARG A 179 -0.85 11.78 3.87
CA ARG A 179 -1.29 13.06 3.33
C ARG A 179 -0.13 13.90 2.80
N VAL A 180 0.95 14.03 3.56
CA VAL A 180 2.18 14.73 3.12
C VAL A 180 2.73 14.15 1.82
N GLN A 181 2.69 12.82 1.65
CA GLN A 181 3.13 12.20 0.40
C GLN A 181 2.30 12.65 -0.81
N ALA A 182 0.98 12.70 -0.67
CA ALA A 182 0.09 13.15 -1.73
C ALA A 182 0.28 14.64 -2.05
N ILE A 183 0.37 15.50 -1.02
CA ILE A 183 0.58 16.94 -1.20
C ILE A 183 1.91 17.22 -1.88
N ARG A 184 2.99 16.53 -1.49
CA ARG A 184 4.30 16.69 -2.16
C ARG A 184 4.29 16.22 -3.61
N ASP A 185 3.50 15.20 -3.93
CA ASP A 185 3.36 14.72 -5.30
C ASP A 185 2.59 15.72 -6.17
N PHE A 186 1.46 16.22 -5.66
CA PHE A 186 0.66 17.26 -6.31
C PHE A 186 1.48 18.55 -6.53
N CYS A 187 2.14 19.05 -5.48
CA CYS A 187 3.01 20.23 -5.60
C CYS A 187 4.20 19.98 -6.53
N GLY A 188 4.78 18.77 -6.49
CA GLY A 188 5.91 18.40 -7.33
C GLY A 188 5.56 18.32 -8.81
N PHE A 189 4.34 17.89 -9.15
CA PHE A 189 3.81 17.96 -10.51
C PHE A 189 3.80 19.40 -11.03
N TYR A 190 3.44 20.37 -10.18
CA TYR A 190 3.49 21.81 -10.47
C TYR A 190 4.84 22.47 -10.09
N ASN A 191 5.95 21.73 -10.19
CA ASN A 191 7.32 22.23 -10.00
C ASN A 191 7.67 22.77 -8.59
N ILE A 192 6.83 22.55 -7.58
CA ILE A 192 7.13 22.88 -6.19
C ILE A 192 7.64 21.63 -5.47
N THR A 193 8.96 21.53 -5.38
CA THR A 193 9.64 20.35 -4.82
C THR A 193 10.43 20.71 -3.56
N TRP A 194 10.51 19.77 -2.62
CA TRP A 194 11.37 19.91 -1.44
C TRP A 194 12.61 19.04 -1.59
N ARG A 195 13.77 19.59 -1.18
CA ARG A 195 15.06 18.88 -1.19
C ARG A 195 14.98 17.55 -0.43
N LYS A 196 15.75 16.56 -0.90
CA LYS A 196 15.92 15.28 -0.20
C LYS A 196 16.46 15.55 1.21
N GLY A 197 15.90 14.87 2.20
CA GLY A 197 16.33 15.00 3.59
C GLY A 197 15.79 16.22 4.34
N VAL A 198 14.85 16.99 3.76
CA VAL A 198 14.18 18.09 4.48
C VAL A 198 13.57 17.59 5.79
N GLY A 199 13.78 18.33 6.87
CA GLY A 199 13.20 18.06 8.18
C GLY A 199 11.74 18.51 8.29
N GLY A 200 11.15 18.34 9.47
CA GLY A 200 9.82 18.84 9.80
C GLY A 200 8.67 18.05 9.18
N ILE A 201 7.49 18.66 9.11
CA ILE A 201 6.25 17.98 8.69
C ILE A 201 6.26 17.55 7.22
N MET A 202 7.00 18.28 6.39
CA MET A 202 7.17 17.93 4.98
C MET A 202 8.20 16.80 4.80
N SER A 203 8.85 16.34 5.87
CA SER A 203 9.69 15.15 5.81
C SER A 203 8.82 13.92 5.57
N GLN A 204 9.06 13.22 4.47
CA GLN A 204 8.42 11.93 4.18
C GLN A 204 9.11 10.80 4.99
N LYS A 205 9.46 11.07 6.25
CA LYS A 205 10.05 10.08 7.15
C LYS A 205 8.97 9.55 8.08
N ILE A 206 8.72 8.25 8.03
CA ILE A 206 7.87 7.61 9.05
C ILE A 206 8.68 7.60 10.35
N LEU A 207 8.20 8.30 11.38
CA LEU A 207 8.84 8.38 12.70
C LEU A 207 9.12 7.00 13.32
N SER A 208 8.39 5.95 12.93
CA SER A 208 8.53 4.60 13.46
C SER A 208 9.51 3.69 12.70
N HIS A 209 10.23 4.18 11.68
CA HIS A 209 11.29 3.38 11.06
C HIS A 209 12.45 3.06 12.02
N GLY A 210 12.55 3.77 13.15
CA GLY A 210 13.49 3.49 14.24
C GLY A 210 13.04 2.38 15.20
N LEU A 211 11.82 1.83 15.10
CA LEU A 211 11.36 0.80 16.05
C LEU A 211 12.16 -0.52 15.97
N TYR A 212 12.89 -0.77 14.88
CA TYR A 212 13.83 -1.90 14.82
C TYR A 212 15.08 -1.69 15.67
N ALA A 213 15.43 -0.44 16.02
CA ALA A 213 16.57 -0.17 16.88
C ALA A 213 16.29 -0.49 18.37
N ASP A 214 15.01 -0.56 18.75
CA ASP A 214 14.58 -0.80 20.13
C ASP A 214 14.26 -2.28 20.43
N ILE A 215 14.13 -3.13 19.41
CA ILE A 215 14.05 -4.58 19.59
C ILE A 215 15.48 -5.11 19.76
N ARG A 216 15.95 -5.16 21.00
CA ARG A 216 17.19 -5.84 21.34
C ARG A 216 16.89 -7.33 21.47
N LEU A 217 17.33 -8.11 20.47
CA LEU A 217 17.38 -9.56 20.62
C LEU A 217 18.35 -9.90 21.75
N THR A 218 17.92 -10.76 22.66
CA THR A 218 18.78 -11.37 23.67
C THR A 218 19.78 -12.32 23.01
N ASN A 219 20.89 -12.61 23.68
CA ASN A 219 21.85 -13.60 23.17
C ASN A 219 21.20 -14.97 22.98
N THR A 220 20.28 -15.35 23.88
CA THR A 220 19.55 -16.62 23.81
C THR A 220 18.65 -16.69 22.57
N GLU A 221 17.95 -15.61 22.21
CA GLU A 221 17.15 -15.57 20.98
C GLU A 221 18.02 -15.64 19.73
N LEU A 222 19.22 -15.03 19.76
CA LEU A 222 20.18 -15.12 18.66
C LEU A 222 20.76 -16.54 18.51
N GLU A 223 21.04 -17.23 19.62
CA GLU A 223 21.49 -18.62 19.61
C GLU A 223 20.40 -19.57 19.10
N GLN A 224 19.15 -19.38 19.51
CA GLN A 224 18.02 -20.15 18.99
C GLN A 224 17.83 -19.93 17.49
N ALA A 225 17.94 -18.69 17.02
CA ALA A 225 17.85 -18.38 15.59
C ALA A 225 19.02 -19.00 14.79
N ASP A 226 20.24 -18.97 15.34
CA ASP A 226 21.42 -19.58 14.73
C ASP A 226 21.27 -21.10 14.59
N LEU A 227 20.82 -21.79 15.66
CA LEU A 227 20.53 -23.22 15.63
C LEU A 227 19.48 -23.55 14.58
N PHE A 228 18.36 -22.82 14.58
CA PHE A 228 17.29 -23.01 13.60
C PHE A 228 17.80 -22.84 12.17
N ILE A 229 18.64 -21.82 11.92
CA ILE A 229 19.17 -21.58 10.58
C ILE A 229 20.12 -22.69 10.13
N LYS A 230 21.00 -23.14 11.03
CA LYS A 230 21.92 -24.26 10.75
C LYS A 230 21.16 -25.56 10.49
N GLU A 231 20.10 -25.85 11.25
CA GLU A 231 19.29 -27.05 11.07
C GLU A 231 18.50 -27.05 9.75
N GLN A 232 17.94 -25.90 9.37
CA GLN A 232 17.07 -25.83 8.19
C GLN A 232 17.83 -25.68 6.87
N TRP A 233 18.95 -24.95 6.87
CA TRP A 233 19.66 -24.60 5.63
C TRP A 233 21.13 -25.06 5.60
N GLY A 234 21.70 -25.45 6.74
CA GLY A 234 23.12 -25.81 6.84
C GLY A 234 24.04 -24.60 6.90
N ILE A 235 25.27 -24.85 7.37
CA ILE A 235 26.32 -23.83 7.58
C ILE A 235 26.80 -23.23 6.26
N ASP A 236 26.77 -23.99 5.17
CA ASP A 236 27.23 -23.53 3.86
C ASP A 236 26.18 -22.71 3.09
N SER A 237 24.99 -22.50 3.66
CA SER A 237 23.93 -21.73 2.99
C SER A 237 24.20 -20.23 2.95
N ASP A 238 23.78 -19.59 1.86
CA ASP A 238 23.77 -18.13 1.75
C ASP A 238 22.92 -17.47 2.85
N ILE A 239 21.88 -18.20 3.32
CA ILE A 239 21.02 -17.75 4.43
C ILE A 239 21.81 -17.66 5.73
N TYR A 240 22.61 -18.68 6.07
CA TYR A 240 23.50 -18.64 7.23
C TYR A 240 24.54 -17.52 7.10
N ARG A 241 25.19 -17.44 5.93
CA ARG A 241 26.22 -16.44 5.63
C ARG A 241 25.69 -15.00 5.75
N TRP A 242 24.45 -14.74 5.33
CA TRP A 242 23.84 -13.40 5.45
C TRP A 242 23.24 -13.10 6.81
N PHE A 243 22.84 -14.11 7.59
CA PHE A 243 22.18 -13.92 8.87
C PHE A 243 23.04 -13.11 9.85
N TRP A 244 24.25 -13.57 10.16
CA TRP A 244 25.13 -12.91 11.12
C TRP A 244 25.61 -11.53 10.67
N ILE A 245 25.81 -11.37 9.36
CA ILE A 245 26.15 -10.08 8.76
C ILE A 245 24.98 -9.11 8.89
N GLY A 246 23.75 -9.56 8.63
CA GLY A 246 22.54 -8.76 8.81
C GLY A 246 22.37 -8.27 10.25
N ILE A 247 22.62 -9.15 11.23
CA ILE A 247 22.56 -8.79 12.67
C ILE A 247 23.60 -7.71 13.00
N GLU A 248 24.87 -7.91 12.65
CA GLU A 248 25.96 -6.99 13.02
C GLU A 248 25.93 -5.64 12.28
N THR A 249 25.58 -5.68 11.00
CA THR A 249 25.50 -4.48 10.15
C THR A 249 24.18 -3.73 10.31
N CYS A 250 23.15 -4.40 10.82
CA CYS A 250 21.76 -3.95 10.80
C CYS A 250 21.26 -3.59 9.37
N ALA A 251 21.87 -4.18 8.35
CA ALA A 251 21.52 -3.93 6.97
C ALA A 251 20.15 -4.55 6.64
N ARG A 252 19.36 -3.86 5.81
CA ARG A 252 18.13 -4.44 5.25
C ARG A 252 18.49 -5.60 4.34
N PHE A 253 17.63 -6.62 4.29
CA PHE A 253 17.85 -7.82 3.46
C PHE A 253 18.22 -7.48 2.00
N GLY A 254 17.50 -6.55 1.37
CA GLY A 254 17.82 -6.13 -0.01
C GLY A 254 19.17 -5.41 -0.17
N ALA A 255 19.71 -4.80 0.89
CA ALA A 255 21.03 -4.18 0.86
C ALA A 255 22.16 -5.23 0.94
N LEU A 256 21.92 -6.37 1.62
CA LEU A 256 22.89 -7.46 1.74
C LEU A 256 23.29 -8.03 0.37
N TYR A 257 22.35 -8.15 -0.58
CA TYR A 257 22.62 -8.62 -1.95
C TYR A 257 23.52 -7.68 -2.77
N THR A 258 23.61 -6.42 -2.39
CA THR A 258 24.37 -5.39 -3.11
C THR A 258 25.58 -4.89 -2.32
N MET A 259 25.86 -5.52 -1.18
CA MET A 259 26.94 -5.13 -0.31
C MET A 259 28.26 -5.62 -0.90
N THR A 260 29.25 -4.74 -1.01
CA THR A 260 30.62 -5.17 -1.29
C THR A 260 31.23 -5.74 -0.02
N ASN A 261 31.84 -6.92 -0.11
CA ASN A 261 32.46 -7.59 1.04
C ASN A 261 33.86 -7.02 1.31
N ASP A 262 33.96 -5.70 1.47
CA ASP A 262 35.21 -4.98 1.71
C ASP A 262 35.44 -4.82 3.21
N TYR A 263 36.24 -5.70 3.80
CA TYR A 263 36.70 -5.60 5.18
C TYR A 263 38.22 -5.58 5.27
N THR A 264 38.74 -4.86 6.26
CA THR A 264 40.17 -4.89 6.63
C THR A 264 40.31 -5.56 7.99
N THR A 265 41.34 -6.37 8.19
CA THR A 265 41.61 -6.99 9.48
C THR A 265 42.57 -6.12 10.30
N HIS A 266 42.31 -6.02 11.60
CA HIS A 266 43.19 -5.36 12.55
C HIS A 266 43.45 -6.29 13.73
N ASN A 267 44.73 -6.52 14.04
CA ASN A 267 45.14 -7.30 15.20
C ASN A 267 45.46 -6.36 16.35
N SER A 268 44.69 -6.46 17.44
CA SER A 268 44.93 -5.70 18.66
C SER A 268 44.90 -6.66 19.85
N ASN A 269 46.00 -6.74 20.60
CA ASN A 269 46.14 -7.58 21.81
C ASN A 269 45.73 -9.05 21.58
N GLY A 270 46.14 -9.66 20.46
CA GLY A 270 45.84 -11.05 20.13
C GLY A 270 44.40 -11.32 19.68
N LYS A 271 43.56 -10.28 19.55
CA LYS A 271 42.21 -10.38 18.99
C LYS A 271 42.19 -9.85 17.57
N ILE A 272 41.64 -10.65 16.66
CA ILE A 272 41.40 -10.25 15.27
C ILE A 272 40.06 -9.49 15.22
N ILE A 273 40.11 -8.25 14.72
CA ILE A 273 38.95 -7.38 14.55
C ILE A 273 38.76 -7.16 13.05
N TYR A 274 37.56 -7.44 12.55
CA TYR A 274 37.21 -7.15 11.15
C TYR A 274 36.59 -5.75 11.10
N ILE A 275 37.18 -4.87 10.32
CA ILE A 275 36.70 -3.50 10.12
C ILE A 275 36.01 -3.45 8.77
N MET A 276 34.69 -3.43 8.77
CA MET A 276 33.86 -3.43 7.58
C MET A 276 33.26 -2.05 7.33
N ASN A 277 33.26 -1.61 6.08
CA ASN A 277 32.50 -0.42 5.68
C ASN A 277 31.12 -0.83 5.18
N VAL A 278 30.07 -0.40 5.88
CA VAL A 278 28.69 -0.64 5.45
C VAL A 278 28.17 0.60 4.74
N ILE A 279 27.61 0.42 3.55
CA ILE A 279 27.01 1.48 2.75
C ILE A 279 25.56 1.07 2.45
N GLU A 280 24.57 1.80 2.97
CA GLU A 280 23.21 1.64 2.46
C GLU A 280 23.16 2.32 1.08
N SER A 281 22.91 1.54 0.01
CA SER A 281 23.01 1.96 -1.40
C SER A 281 22.27 3.27 -1.74
N LYS A 282 21.20 3.61 -1.01
CA LYS A 282 20.42 4.85 -1.18
C LYS A 282 21.04 6.08 -0.49
N THR A 283 22.06 5.89 0.33
CA THR A 283 22.70 6.92 1.16
C THR A 283 24.20 7.06 0.88
N SER A 284 24.73 6.34 -0.11
CA SER A 284 26.17 6.34 -0.46
C SER A 284 26.76 7.73 -0.68
N GLN A 285 25.98 8.66 -1.22
CA GLN A 285 26.40 10.05 -1.50
C GLN A 285 26.16 11.03 -0.33
N ILE A 286 25.60 10.57 0.79
CA ILE A 286 25.27 11.42 1.94
C ILE A 286 26.40 11.33 2.97
N ARG A 287 26.87 12.47 3.49
CA ARG A 287 27.82 12.52 4.62
C ARG A 287 27.22 11.79 5.83
N GLY A 288 27.84 10.69 6.25
CA GLY A 288 27.33 9.79 7.30
C GLY A 288 26.54 8.57 6.80
N GLY A 289 26.31 8.43 5.48
CA GLY A 289 25.69 7.24 4.87
C GLY A 289 26.65 6.05 4.67
N ARG A 290 27.93 6.24 5.04
CA ARG A 290 28.93 5.18 5.17
C ARG A 290 29.36 5.14 6.64
N TRP A 291 29.23 3.99 7.28
CA TRP A 291 29.70 3.79 8.64
C TRP A 291 30.62 2.57 8.72
N ARG A 292 31.57 2.62 9.67
CA ARG A 292 32.48 1.51 9.97
C ARG A 292 31.90 0.65 11.07
N LYS A 293 31.92 -0.66 10.87
CA LYS A 293 31.58 -1.66 11.89
C LYS A 293 32.84 -2.42 12.28
N TYR A 294 32.99 -2.61 13.58
CA TYR A 294 34.07 -3.39 14.18
C TYR A 294 33.48 -4.72 14.62
N ILE A 295 33.83 -5.79 13.91
CA ILE A 295 33.25 -7.11 14.07
C ILE A 295 34.26 -7.98 14.80
N THR A 296 33.90 -8.37 16.03
CA THR A 296 34.69 -9.22 16.91
C THR A 296 34.04 -10.59 17.15
N LYS A 297 32.79 -10.77 16.70
CA LYS A 297 32.04 -12.01 16.87
C LYS A 297 32.52 -13.06 15.87
N LYS A 298 32.88 -14.25 16.35
CA LYS A 298 33.49 -15.31 15.54
C LYS A 298 32.56 -15.83 14.46
N GLU A 299 31.28 -16.01 14.77
CA GLU A 299 30.26 -16.52 13.85
C GLU A 299 30.06 -15.56 12.67
N THR A 300 30.10 -14.24 12.94
CA THR A 300 30.07 -13.22 11.89
C THR A 300 31.35 -13.20 11.08
N GLN A 301 32.53 -13.33 11.71
CA GLN A 301 33.80 -13.42 11.00
C GLN A 301 33.82 -14.63 10.05
N GLN A 302 33.41 -15.81 10.53
CA GLN A 302 33.23 -17.01 9.70
C GLN A 302 32.27 -16.76 8.53
N SER A 303 31.13 -16.11 8.78
CA SER A 303 30.17 -15.79 7.74
C SER A 303 30.75 -14.85 6.67
N ILE A 304 31.53 -13.86 7.08
CA ILE A 304 32.22 -12.91 6.18
C ILE A 304 33.26 -13.63 5.33
N ASP A 305 34.05 -14.52 5.94
CA ASP A 305 35.07 -15.28 5.24
C ASP A 305 34.46 -16.27 4.24
N LEU A 306 33.33 -16.90 4.59
CA LEU A 306 32.58 -17.79 3.69
C LEU A 306 31.96 -17.07 2.49
N LEU A 307 31.68 -15.76 2.57
CA LEU A 307 31.21 -14.96 1.43
C LEU A 307 32.34 -14.48 0.52
N ARG A 308 33.61 -14.70 0.89
CA ARG A 308 34.77 -14.30 0.10
C ARG A 308 35.23 -15.41 -0.85
N GLY A 309 34.91 -16.68 -0.54
CA GLY A 309 35.16 -17.85 -1.39
C GLY A 309 34.06 -18.05 -2.41
#